data_AF-A0A955DJN2-F1
#
_entry.id   AF-A0A955DJN2-F1
#
_cell.length_a   1.000
_cell.length_b   1.000
_cell.length_c   1.000
_cell.angle_alpha   90.00
_cell.angle_beta   90.00
_cell.angle_gamma   90.00
#
_symmetry.space_group_name_H-M   'P 1'
#
loop_
_entity.id
_entity.type
_entity.pdbx_description
1 polymer ?
#
loop_
_entity_poly.entity_id
_entity_poly.type
_entity_poly.pdbx_seq_one_letter_code
_entity_poly.pdbx_strand_id
1 'polypeptide(L)'
;MGMGRGKRASHAKPKEQHPRCPRCGYDVSGDCDRWKTECPLEGTCPECGLVFEWRYLLNPALAAPAWLFDTNRTKFWGPLVKTLVRSLWPPGIAKALRIEQDFRLKRSLMLFGVCVLFVHVTAMVCGAVLELRDAHYHNKTSPNWSVNSFWGSMTSTRASDFAWGGAGLTRLLWPYADIFDETSIQSADMPQWHIAWLWVVFVPISFWPLTTTLGIAKVRAAHLVRAACFITPIVGLFMWLHLIIGSWAFEVGGRGMRPGLWRNVFRFYWYGSFSWLWLVAIGAMLSWWWWRSVRDYMKLPHAAGVTIAVLVMGLLAALVCTAFLDHELIDAAATLVRRFGLI
;
A
#
# COMPACT_ATOMS: atom_id res chain seq x y z
N MET A 1 -32.08 47.31 2.25
CA MET A 1 -31.23 46.11 2.40
C MET A 1 -31.82 44.98 1.57
N GLY A 2 -31.34 44.78 0.33
CA GLY A 2 -31.85 43.77 -0.58
C GLY A 2 -30.99 42.51 -0.52
N MET A 3 -31.54 41.41 0.00
CA MET A 3 -30.95 40.08 -0.17
C MET A 3 -31.00 39.72 -1.66
N GLY A 4 -29.85 39.84 -2.32
CA GLY A 4 -29.66 39.45 -3.71
C GLY A 4 -29.98 37.97 -3.89
N ARG A 5 -31.06 37.67 -4.60
CA ARG A 5 -31.39 36.32 -5.06
C ARG A 5 -30.26 35.82 -5.96
N GLY A 6 -29.36 35.01 -5.40
CA GLY A 6 -28.32 34.34 -6.15
C GLY A 6 -28.95 33.56 -7.31
N LYS A 7 -28.50 33.85 -8.53
CA LYS A 7 -28.86 33.10 -9.74
C LYS A 7 -28.64 31.61 -9.46
N ARG A 8 -29.74 30.84 -9.32
CA ARG A 8 -29.67 29.38 -9.30
C ARG A 8 -29.06 28.98 -10.64
N ALA A 9 -27.84 28.45 -10.60
CA ALA A 9 -27.21 27.89 -11.78
C ALA A 9 -28.22 26.93 -12.43
N SER A 10 -28.57 27.18 -13.69
CA SER A 10 -29.43 26.31 -14.46
C SER A 10 -28.83 24.91 -14.41
N HIS A 11 -29.52 23.98 -13.74
CA HIS A 11 -29.11 22.59 -13.71
C HIS A 11 -29.20 22.07 -15.13
N ALA A 12 -28.06 22.03 -15.83
CA ALA A 12 -27.94 21.36 -17.11
C ALA A 12 -28.53 19.96 -16.96
N LYS A 13 -29.51 19.63 -17.82
CA LYS A 13 -30.17 18.33 -17.82
C LYS A 13 -29.06 17.26 -17.87
N PRO A 14 -28.95 16.36 -16.87
CA PRO A 14 -27.93 15.34 -16.88
C PRO A 14 -28.08 14.56 -18.19
N LYS A 15 -26.97 14.34 -18.92
CA LYS A 15 -26.98 13.45 -20.09
C LYS A 15 -27.59 12.11 -19.63
N GLU A 16 -28.61 11.63 -20.33
CA GLU A 16 -29.17 10.30 -20.10
C GLU A 16 -28.02 9.30 -20.19
N GLN A 17 -27.68 8.71 -19.06
CA GLN A 17 -26.68 7.66 -18.98
C GLN A 17 -27.41 6.34 -19.17
N HIS A 18 -27.22 5.71 -20.32
CA HIS A 18 -27.69 4.33 -20.53
C HIS A 18 -27.06 3.44 -19.45
N PRO A 19 -27.86 2.66 -18.70
CA PRO A 19 -27.32 1.75 -17.69
C PRO A 19 -26.43 0.72 -18.38
N ARG A 20 -25.16 0.66 -17.97
CA ARG A 20 -24.18 -0.30 -18.49
C ARG A 20 -23.74 -1.25 -17.40
N CYS A 21 -23.62 -2.54 -17.71
CA CYS A 21 -23.11 -3.53 -16.79
C CYS A 21 -21.75 -3.06 -16.21
N PRO A 22 -21.58 -3.03 -14.88
CA PRO A 22 -20.37 -2.47 -14.27
C PRO A 22 -19.13 -3.35 -14.45
N ARG A 23 -19.34 -4.66 -14.73
CA ARG A 23 -18.28 -5.62 -15.06
C ARG A 23 -17.84 -5.45 -16.51
N CYS A 24 -18.66 -5.87 -17.47
CA CYS A 24 -18.29 -5.90 -18.89
C CYS A 24 -18.53 -4.60 -19.67
N GLY A 25 -19.38 -3.69 -19.19
CA GLY A 25 -19.75 -2.47 -19.92
C GLY A 25 -20.86 -2.65 -20.96
N TYR A 26 -21.45 -3.84 -21.08
CA TYR A 26 -22.61 -4.09 -21.95
C TYR A 26 -23.79 -3.17 -21.59
N ASP A 27 -24.47 -2.64 -22.60
CA ASP A 27 -25.65 -1.80 -22.41
C ASP A 27 -26.85 -2.66 -22.02
N VAL A 28 -27.41 -2.41 -20.84
CA VAL A 28 -28.57 -3.15 -20.31
C VAL A 28 -29.84 -2.29 -20.35
N SER A 29 -29.85 -1.18 -21.09
CA SER A 29 -31.04 -0.33 -21.28
C SER A 29 -32.21 -1.10 -21.90
N GLY A 30 -31.94 -2.03 -22.82
CA GLY A 30 -32.98 -2.87 -23.41
C GLY A 30 -33.72 -3.77 -22.40
N ASP A 31 -33.09 -4.12 -21.28
CA ASP A 31 -33.77 -4.82 -20.19
C ASP A 31 -34.65 -3.86 -19.39
N CYS A 32 -34.20 -2.61 -19.16
CA CYS A 32 -34.99 -1.55 -18.54
C CYS A 32 -36.24 -1.20 -19.35
N ASP A 33 -36.12 -1.12 -20.67
CA ASP A 33 -37.23 -0.79 -21.57
C ASP A 33 -38.36 -1.84 -21.56
N ARG A 34 -38.05 -3.06 -21.13
CA ARG A 34 -39.02 -4.15 -20.99
C ARG A 34 -39.85 -4.08 -19.72
N TRP A 35 -39.51 -3.22 -18.75
CA TRP A 35 -40.27 -3.09 -17.50
C TRP A 35 -41.57 -2.32 -17.74
N LYS A 36 -42.60 -3.03 -18.21
CA LYS A 36 -43.91 -2.42 -18.48
C LYS A 36 -44.80 -2.34 -17.24
N THR A 37 -44.73 -3.33 -16.37
CA THR A 37 -45.66 -3.49 -15.24
C THR A 37 -44.95 -3.54 -13.89
N GLU A 38 -43.75 -4.12 -13.83
CA GLU A 38 -42.98 -4.27 -12.60
C GLU A 38 -41.48 -4.07 -12.89
N CYS A 39 -40.81 -3.38 -11.97
CA CYS A 39 -39.36 -3.21 -11.99
C CYS A 39 -38.74 -4.34 -11.14
N PRO A 40 -38.00 -5.29 -11.75
CA PRO A 40 -37.33 -6.32 -10.97
C PRO A 40 -36.28 -5.67 -10.05
N LEU A 41 -36.11 -6.22 -8.85
CA LEU A 41 -35.09 -5.73 -7.91
C LEU A 41 -33.67 -6.11 -8.38
N GLU A 42 -33.55 -7.26 -9.05
CA GLU A 42 -32.30 -7.83 -9.52
C GLU A 42 -32.30 -8.00 -11.05
N GLY A 43 -31.12 -7.87 -11.65
CA GLY A 43 -30.87 -8.08 -13.06
C GLY A 43 -29.65 -8.98 -13.25
N THR A 44 -29.63 -9.71 -14.37
CA THR A 44 -28.48 -10.52 -14.77
C THR A 44 -27.97 -10.03 -16.11
N CYS A 45 -26.69 -9.69 -16.20
CA CYS A 45 -26.10 -9.26 -17.46
C CYS A 45 -26.06 -10.44 -18.45
N PRO A 46 -26.68 -10.34 -19.65
CA PRO A 46 -26.70 -11.44 -20.61
C PRO A 46 -25.31 -11.79 -21.15
N GLU A 47 -24.37 -10.85 -21.09
CA GLU A 47 -23.01 -11.00 -21.61
C GLU A 47 -22.01 -11.64 -20.63
N CYS A 48 -22.19 -11.46 -19.32
CA CYS A 48 -21.19 -11.87 -18.33
C CYS A 48 -21.77 -12.61 -17.12
N GLY A 49 -23.09 -12.79 -17.07
CA GLY A 49 -23.79 -13.46 -15.98
C GLY A 49 -23.70 -12.74 -14.63
N LEU A 50 -23.22 -11.49 -14.58
CA LEU A 50 -23.19 -10.74 -13.32
C LEU A 50 -24.63 -10.47 -12.86
N VAL A 51 -24.96 -10.94 -11.66
CA VAL A 51 -26.16 -10.53 -10.93
C VAL A 51 -25.88 -9.21 -10.21
N PHE A 52 -26.73 -8.22 -10.45
CA PHE A 52 -26.68 -6.88 -9.85
C PHE A 52 -28.07 -6.40 -9.46
N GLU A 53 -28.15 -5.42 -8.56
CA GLU A 53 -29.43 -4.81 -8.18
C GLU A 53 -29.67 -3.54 -9.00
N TRP A 54 -30.84 -3.42 -9.63
CA TRP A 54 -31.16 -2.30 -10.53
C TRP A 54 -31.11 -0.94 -9.85
N ARG A 55 -31.49 -0.88 -8.56
CA ARG A 55 -31.42 0.36 -7.77
C ARG A 55 -30.01 0.96 -7.70
N TYR A 56 -28.97 0.14 -7.71
CA TYR A 56 -27.58 0.61 -7.64
C TYR A 56 -27.03 0.98 -9.00
N LEU A 57 -27.50 0.29 -10.05
CA LEU A 57 -27.11 0.60 -11.42
C LEU A 57 -27.73 1.91 -11.91
N LEU A 58 -29.03 2.12 -11.63
CA LEU A 58 -29.76 3.32 -12.04
C LEU A 58 -29.46 4.52 -11.15
N ASN A 59 -29.05 4.30 -9.90
CA ASN A 59 -28.64 5.35 -8.99
C ASN A 59 -27.29 4.99 -8.32
N PRO A 60 -26.16 5.32 -8.97
CA PRO A 60 -24.82 5.06 -8.43
C PRO A 60 -24.57 5.69 -7.06
N ALA A 61 -25.31 6.75 -6.68
CA ALA A 61 -25.20 7.37 -5.37
C ALA A 61 -25.69 6.47 -4.23
N LEU A 62 -26.59 5.51 -4.50
CA LEU A 62 -27.04 4.52 -3.53
C LEU A 62 -26.06 3.36 -3.37
N ALA A 63 -25.27 3.07 -4.39
CA ALA A 63 -24.32 1.95 -4.39
C ALA A 63 -23.19 2.17 -3.38
N ALA A 64 -22.82 3.42 -3.14
CA ALA A 64 -21.69 3.82 -2.33
C ALA A 64 -22.07 4.08 -0.86
N PRO A 65 -21.47 3.37 0.11
CA PRO A 65 -21.67 3.70 1.50
C PRO A 65 -21.14 5.10 1.83
N ALA A 66 -21.88 5.87 2.63
CA ALA A 66 -21.53 7.25 2.96
C ALA A 66 -20.17 7.44 3.67
N TRP A 67 -19.61 6.37 4.24
CA TRP A 67 -18.30 6.40 4.89
C TRP A 67 -17.12 6.23 3.92
N LEU A 68 -17.38 5.82 2.68
CA LEU A 68 -16.35 5.47 1.73
C LEU A 68 -15.78 6.72 1.05
N PHE A 69 -14.47 6.90 1.16
CA PHE A 69 -13.79 8.13 0.80
C PHE A 69 -13.76 8.41 -0.71
N ASP A 70 -13.54 7.37 -1.52
CA ASP A 70 -13.41 7.52 -2.96
C ASP A 70 -14.71 8.02 -3.60
N THR A 71 -15.87 7.58 -3.11
CA THR A 71 -17.19 7.92 -3.61
C THR A 71 -17.82 9.17 -2.98
N ASN A 72 -17.56 9.46 -1.69
CA ASN A 72 -18.24 10.55 -0.97
C ASN A 72 -17.87 11.97 -1.44
N ARG A 73 -18.75 12.66 -2.16
CA ARG A 73 -18.44 13.96 -2.79
C ARG A 73 -18.26 15.14 -1.82
N THR A 74 -18.95 15.14 -0.69
CA THR A 74 -19.16 16.37 0.10
C THR A 74 -18.21 16.53 1.28
N LYS A 75 -17.74 15.43 1.89
CA LYS A 75 -16.91 15.47 3.10
C LYS A 75 -15.56 14.82 2.82
N PHE A 76 -14.48 15.49 3.22
CA PHE A 76 -13.12 14.98 3.05
C PHE A 76 -12.69 14.12 4.25
N TRP A 77 -12.50 14.75 5.41
CA TRP A 77 -11.87 14.12 6.57
C TRP A 77 -12.68 12.98 7.19
N GLY A 78 -13.99 13.15 7.36
CA GLY A 78 -14.84 12.13 7.97
C GLY A 78 -14.81 10.78 7.22
N PRO A 79 -15.09 10.75 5.91
CA PRO A 79 -15.00 9.54 5.10
C PRO A 79 -13.56 8.99 5.00
N LEU A 80 -12.54 9.85 4.95
CA LEU A 80 -11.14 9.42 4.94
C LEU A 80 -10.82 8.57 6.17
N VAL A 81 -11.04 9.11 7.37
CA VAL A 81 -10.77 8.40 8.64
C VAL A 81 -11.60 7.12 8.74
N LYS A 82 -12.90 7.18 8.42
CA LYS A 82 -13.76 5.98 8.47
C LYS A 82 -13.33 4.90 7.47
N THR A 83 -12.85 5.31 6.30
CA THR A 83 -12.31 4.39 5.29
C THR A 83 -11.01 3.76 5.79
N LEU A 84 -10.08 4.53 6.36
CA LEU A 84 -8.84 4.01 6.95
C LEU A 84 -9.12 2.97 8.03
N VAL A 85 -9.97 3.31 9.01
CA VAL A 85 -10.33 2.40 10.11
C VAL A 85 -11.01 1.14 9.59
N ARG A 86 -11.94 1.25 8.63
CA ARG A 86 -12.62 0.08 8.06
C ARG A 86 -11.72 -0.75 7.14
N SER A 87 -10.70 -0.15 6.53
CA SER A 87 -9.73 -0.90 5.71
C SER A 87 -8.98 -1.91 6.55
N LEU A 88 -8.79 -1.67 7.86
CA LEU A 88 -8.21 -2.63 8.81
C LEU A 88 -9.06 -3.90 9.01
N TRP A 89 -10.28 -3.95 8.48
CA TRP A 89 -11.16 -5.12 8.54
C TRP A 89 -11.54 -5.63 7.13
N PRO A 90 -10.66 -6.41 6.47
CA PRO A 90 -10.81 -6.91 5.11
C PRO A 90 -12.18 -7.54 4.77
N PRO A 91 -12.78 -8.39 5.63
CA PRO A 91 -14.08 -8.98 5.32
C PRO A 91 -15.20 -7.94 5.27
N GLY A 92 -15.13 -6.89 6.08
CA GLY A 92 -16.15 -5.84 6.11
C GLY A 92 -16.05 -4.93 4.90
N ILE A 93 -14.84 -4.50 4.54
CA ILE A 93 -14.64 -3.64 3.38
C ILE A 93 -14.91 -4.39 2.08
N ALA A 94 -14.46 -5.64 1.92
CA ALA A 94 -14.71 -6.42 0.71
C ALA A 94 -16.20 -6.66 0.44
N LYS A 95 -17.00 -6.88 1.50
CA LYS A 95 -18.47 -7.02 1.38
C LYS A 95 -19.19 -5.69 1.11
N ALA A 96 -18.63 -4.57 1.57
CA ALA A 96 -19.21 -3.25 1.37
C ALA A 96 -18.83 -2.63 0.02
N LEU A 97 -17.72 -3.08 -0.57
CA LEU A 97 -17.33 -2.73 -1.92
C LEU A 97 -18.21 -3.50 -2.91
N ARG A 98 -18.95 -2.74 -3.71
CA ARG A 98 -19.83 -3.25 -4.76
C ARG A 98 -19.19 -2.95 -6.11
N ILE A 99 -19.35 -3.84 -7.10
CA ILE A 99 -18.80 -3.64 -8.45
C ILE A 99 -19.52 -2.47 -9.14
N GLU A 100 -20.78 -2.26 -8.80
CA GLU A 100 -21.67 -1.18 -9.25
C GLU A 100 -21.21 0.23 -8.82
N GLN A 101 -20.31 0.34 -7.85
CA GLN A 101 -19.85 1.63 -7.35
C GLN A 101 -18.94 2.34 -8.36
N ASP A 102 -19.26 3.60 -8.63
CA ASP A 102 -18.40 4.49 -9.41
C ASP A 102 -17.01 4.62 -8.77
N PHE A 103 -15.99 4.18 -9.52
CA PHE A 103 -14.61 4.29 -9.10
C PHE A 103 -14.03 5.66 -9.47
N ARG A 104 -13.60 6.43 -8.48
CA ARG A 104 -12.91 7.72 -8.67
C ARG A 104 -11.42 7.55 -8.41
N LEU A 105 -10.68 7.21 -9.48
CA LEU A 105 -9.24 6.91 -9.43
C LEU A 105 -8.45 7.96 -8.64
N LYS A 106 -8.64 9.26 -8.94
CA LYS A 106 -7.93 10.37 -8.27
C LYS A 106 -8.02 10.32 -6.75
N ARG A 107 -9.20 9.99 -6.19
CA ARG A 107 -9.39 9.94 -4.74
C ARG A 107 -8.82 8.67 -4.11
N SER A 108 -8.87 7.57 -4.83
CA SER A 108 -8.24 6.32 -4.38
C SER A 108 -6.72 6.44 -4.35
N LEU A 109 -6.13 7.10 -5.38
CA LEU A 109 -4.71 7.44 -5.39
C LEU A 109 -4.34 8.43 -4.29
N MET A 110 -5.21 9.39 -3.97
CA MET A 110 -4.98 10.29 -2.84
C MET A 110 -5.03 9.54 -1.50
N LEU A 111 -5.97 8.60 -1.32
CA LEU A 111 -5.99 7.72 -0.13
C LEU A 111 -4.67 6.95 -0.01
N PHE A 112 -4.23 6.33 -1.11
CA PHE A 112 -2.94 5.65 -1.19
C PHE A 112 -1.79 6.57 -0.79
N GLY A 113 -1.70 7.77 -1.40
CA GLY A 113 -0.67 8.76 -1.11
C GLY A 113 -0.68 9.24 0.35
N VAL A 114 -1.86 9.45 0.95
CA VAL A 114 -1.97 9.80 2.39
C VAL A 114 -1.46 8.67 3.27
N CYS A 115 -1.73 7.40 2.93
CA CYS A 115 -1.23 6.26 3.70
C CYS A 115 0.29 6.14 3.60
N VAL A 116 0.83 6.25 2.40
CA VAL A 116 2.28 6.24 2.16
C VAL A 116 2.94 7.39 2.92
N LEU A 117 2.43 8.61 2.77
CA LEU A 117 2.95 9.78 3.49
C LEU A 117 2.89 9.58 5.01
N PHE A 118 1.81 9.04 5.55
CA PHE A 118 1.68 8.75 6.98
C PHE A 118 2.74 7.77 7.47
N VAL A 119 2.97 6.66 6.75
CA VAL A 119 4.02 5.68 7.07
C VAL A 119 5.40 6.33 7.04
N HIS A 120 5.69 7.15 6.02
CA HIS A 120 6.96 7.84 5.94
C HIS A 120 7.15 8.85 7.07
N VAL A 121 6.18 9.74 7.31
CA VAL A 121 6.29 10.76 8.37
C VAL A 121 6.45 10.12 9.73
N THR A 122 5.70 9.05 10.03
CA THR A 122 5.84 8.35 11.32
C THR A 122 7.19 7.67 11.45
N ALA A 123 7.71 7.06 10.39
CA ALA A 123 9.07 6.52 10.39
C ALA A 123 10.15 7.60 10.59
N MET A 124 10.00 8.80 10.00
CA MET A 124 10.89 9.95 10.28
C MET A 124 10.90 10.31 11.75
N VAL A 125 9.70 10.48 12.33
CA VAL A 125 9.56 10.89 13.73
C VAL A 125 10.14 9.83 14.65
N CYS A 126 9.89 8.54 14.38
CA CYS A 126 10.49 7.44 15.14
C CYS A 126 12.03 7.46 15.05
N GLY A 127 12.60 7.61 13.85
CA GLY A 127 14.04 7.72 13.67
C GLY A 127 14.63 8.91 14.43
N ALA A 128 14.05 10.10 14.27
CA ALA A 128 14.50 11.32 14.94
C ALA A 128 14.45 11.20 16.48
N VAL A 129 13.41 10.56 17.03
CA VAL A 129 13.31 10.32 18.49
C VAL A 129 14.40 9.37 18.97
N LEU A 130 14.71 8.31 18.22
CA LEU A 130 15.76 7.36 18.57
C LEU A 130 17.14 8.04 18.60
N GLU A 131 17.43 8.86 17.59
CA GLU A 131 18.69 9.61 17.47
C GLU A 131 18.86 10.67 18.57
N LEU A 132 17.84 11.49 18.82
CA LEU A 132 17.89 12.49 19.92
C LEU A 132 18.13 11.82 21.27
N ARG A 133 17.60 10.62 21.45
CA ARG A 133 17.80 9.83 22.66
C ARG A 133 19.21 9.26 22.72
N ASP A 134 19.73 8.73 21.62
CA ASP A 134 21.10 8.22 21.55
C ASP A 134 22.12 9.34 21.85
N ALA A 135 21.89 10.53 21.29
CA ALA A 135 22.62 11.75 21.63
C ALA A 135 22.60 12.09 23.12
N HIS A 136 21.42 11.95 23.75
CA HIS A 136 21.30 12.17 25.18
C HIS A 136 22.08 11.15 26.01
N TYR A 137 22.12 9.88 25.58
CA TYR A 137 22.92 8.84 26.23
C TYR A 137 24.42 9.04 26.02
N HIS A 138 24.84 9.35 24.79
CA HIS A 138 26.25 9.60 24.45
C HIS A 138 26.80 10.87 25.09
N ASN A 139 26.02 11.94 25.21
CA ASN A 139 26.47 13.13 25.94
C ASN A 139 26.73 12.86 27.43
N LYS A 140 26.09 11.84 28.01
CA LYS A 140 26.37 11.42 29.40
C LYS A 140 27.64 10.57 29.53
N THR A 141 28.02 9.84 28.49
CA THR A 141 29.13 8.86 28.54
C THR A 141 30.40 9.35 27.83
N SER A 142 30.27 10.22 26.84
CA SER A 142 31.35 10.79 26.02
C SER A 142 31.03 12.26 25.66
N PRO A 143 31.56 13.25 26.40
CA PRO A 143 31.21 14.66 26.23
C PRO A 143 31.54 15.28 24.85
N ASN A 144 32.23 14.55 23.98
CA ASN A 144 32.70 15.05 22.68
C ASN A 144 31.82 14.61 21.49
N TRP A 145 30.70 13.91 21.72
CA TRP A 145 29.79 13.50 20.64
C TRP A 145 28.86 14.65 20.25
N SER A 146 29.14 15.35 19.14
CA SER A 146 28.38 16.52 18.73
C SER A 146 27.13 16.16 17.92
N VAL A 147 25.99 16.77 18.26
CA VAL A 147 24.68 16.70 17.56
C VAL A 147 24.74 17.11 16.07
N ASN A 148 25.88 17.66 15.62
CA ASN A 148 26.12 18.02 14.23
C ASN A 148 26.13 16.81 13.27
N SER A 149 26.35 15.58 13.76
CA SER A 149 26.24 14.35 12.96
C SER A 149 24.80 14.10 12.47
N PHE A 150 23.79 14.34 13.31
CA PHE A 150 22.39 14.06 12.98
C PHE A 150 21.84 14.94 11.84
N TRP A 151 21.98 16.26 11.97
CA TRP A 151 21.58 17.18 10.90
C TRP A 151 22.48 17.03 9.68
N GLY A 152 23.75 16.71 9.89
CA GLY A 152 24.69 16.33 8.84
C GLY A 152 24.17 15.15 8.02
N SER A 153 23.76 14.05 8.64
CA SER A 153 23.28 12.83 7.98
C SER A 153 21.93 13.00 7.28
N MET A 154 21.03 13.84 7.78
CA MET A 154 19.73 14.11 7.12
C MET A 154 19.84 15.12 5.96
N THR A 155 20.83 16.02 5.99
CA THR A 155 21.04 17.01 4.92
C THR A 155 22.12 16.60 3.93
N SER A 156 22.95 15.60 4.27
CA SER A 156 24.00 15.05 3.41
C SER A 156 23.50 14.02 2.40
N THR A 157 22.18 13.77 2.31
CA THR A 157 21.58 13.14 1.13
C THR A 157 21.78 14.09 -0.05
N ARG A 158 23.01 14.10 -0.58
CA ARG A 158 23.47 15.02 -1.60
C ARG A 158 22.62 14.80 -2.84
N ALA A 159 22.34 15.87 -3.60
CA ALA A 159 21.69 15.76 -4.90
C ALA A 159 22.41 14.79 -5.87
N SER A 160 23.68 14.47 -5.63
CA SER A 160 24.44 13.43 -6.34
C SER A 160 23.88 12.03 -6.16
N ASP A 161 23.29 11.74 -5.00
CA ASP A 161 22.82 10.42 -4.59
C ASP A 161 21.45 10.09 -5.20
N PHE A 162 20.73 11.13 -5.62
CA PHE A 162 19.49 11.01 -6.38
C PHE A 162 19.73 10.79 -7.88
N ALA A 163 20.95 11.11 -8.37
CA ALA A 163 21.27 11.17 -9.80
C ALA A 163 21.98 9.92 -10.35
N TRP A 164 22.48 9.00 -9.50
CA TRP A 164 23.31 7.87 -9.95
C TRP A 164 22.96 6.55 -9.24
N GLY A 165 22.33 5.61 -9.97
CA GLY A 165 22.25 4.18 -9.62
C GLY A 165 21.03 3.72 -8.80
N GLY A 166 20.75 2.41 -8.80
CA GLY A 166 19.58 1.75 -8.17
C GLY A 166 19.34 2.09 -6.69
N ALA A 167 20.32 2.64 -5.99
CA ALA A 167 20.21 3.22 -4.65
C ALA A 167 19.17 4.36 -4.56
N GLY A 168 18.90 5.09 -5.64
CA GLY A 168 17.92 6.18 -5.65
C GLY A 168 16.48 5.70 -5.43
N LEU A 169 16.10 4.54 -5.98
CA LEU A 169 14.75 4.01 -5.83
C LEU A 169 14.55 3.38 -4.45
N THR A 170 15.56 2.67 -3.93
CA THR A 170 15.56 2.15 -2.56
C THR A 170 15.58 3.29 -1.54
N ARG A 171 16.33 4.37 -1.75
CA ARG A 171 16.28 5.57 -0.90
C ARG A 171 14.98 6.37 -1.05
N LEU A 172 14.34 6.37 -2.23
CA LEU A 172 13.01 6.97 -2.39
C LEU A 172 11.94 6.16 -1.61
N LEU A 173 12.02 4.83 -1.67
CA LEU A 173 11.13 3.92 -0.94
C LEU A 173 11.50 3.84 0.56
N TRP A 174 12.75 4.16 0.91
CA TRP A 174 13.30 4.05 2.25
C TRP A 174 14.33 5.16 2.54
N PRO A 175 13.89 6.42 2.69
CA PRO A 175 14.79 7.57 2.87
C PRO A 175 15.54 7.57 4.21
N TYR A 176 15.30 6.56 5.06
CA TYR A 176 15.95 6.41 6.36
C TYR A 176 17.09 5.40 6.33
N ALA A 177 17.44 4.83 5.17
CA ALA A 177 18.56 3.89 5.06
C ALA A 177 19.86 4.46 5.66
N ASP A 178 20.15 5.73 5.36
CA ASP A 178 21.40 6.38 5.76
C ASP A 178 21.49 6.64 7.28
N ILE A 179 20.35 6.82 7.97
CA ILE A 179 20.32 6.98 9.45
C ILE A 179 20.83 5.69 10.13
N PHE A 180 20.62 4.53 9.51
CA PHE A 180 21.04 3.24 10.06
C PHE A 180 22.45 2.81 9.60
N ASP A 181 23.12 3.58 8.75
CA ASP A 181 24.35 3.17 8.05
C ASP A 181 25.65 3.53 8.84
N GLU A 182 25.63 4.58 9.68
CA GLU A 182 26.84 5.05 10.38
C GLU A 182 27.31 4.14 11.53
N THR A 183 26.44 3.29 12.08
CA THR A 183 26.90 2.24 13.00
C THR A 183 27.37 1.06 12.16
N SER A 184 28.68 0.81 12.10
CA SER A 184 29.44 -0.29 11.45
C SER A 184 28.88 -1.73 11.43
N ILE A 185 27.65 -1.97 11.91
CA ILE A 185 26.83 -3.13 11.59
C ILE A 185 26.25 -2.91 10.19
N GLN A 186 27.10 -3.16 9.18
CA GLN A 186 26.78 -3.32 7.76
C GLN A 186 25.27 -3.32 7.45
N SER A 187 24.84 -2.22 6.86
CA SER A 187 23.67 -2.00 6.00
C SER A 187 23.57 -2.98 4.81
N ALA A 188 24.24 -4.13 4.88
CA ALA A 188 23.91 -5.31 4.07
C ALA A 188 22.49 -5.75 4.46
N ASP A 189 21.55 -5.09 3.79
CA ASP A 189 20.34 -5.63 3.20
C ASP A 189 19.53 -6.48 4.16
N MET A 190 18.41 -5.93 4.60
CA MET A 190 17.30 -6.74 5.06
C MET A 190 16.46 -7.09 3.82
N PRO A 191 16.84 -8.10 3.01
CA PRO A 191 16.13 -8.41 1.76
C PRO A 191 14.66 -8.67 2.04
N GLN A 192 14.30 -9.20 3.21
CA GLN A 192 12.92 -9.41 3.62
C GLN A 192 12.05 -8.15 3.58
N TRP A 193 12.59 -6.95 3.85
CA TRP A 193 11.82 -5.71 3.78
C TRP A 193 11.57 -5.29 2.34
N HIS A 194 12.61 -5.35 1.51
CA HIS A 194 12.50 -5.10 0.08
C HIS A 194 11.52 -6.09 -0.55
N ILE A 195 11.66 -7.38 -0.25
CA ILE A 195 10.74 -8.44 -0.69
C ILE A 195 9.32 -8.11 -0.24
N ALA A 196 9.08 -7.75 1.02
CA ALA A 196 7.73 -7.45 1.51
C ALA A 196 7.08 -6.26 0.77
N TRP A 197 7.80 -5.15 0.59
CA TRP A 197 7.29 -3.99 -0.13
C TRP A 197 7.03 -4.29 -1.60
N LEU A 198 8.01 -4.89 -2.26
CA LEU A 198 7.90 -5.29 -3.66
C LEU A 198 6.77 -6.29 -3.83
N TRP A 199 6.55 -7.20 -2.87
CA TRP A 199 5.45 -8.15 -2.91
C TRP A 199 4.09 -7.44 -2.86
N VAL A 200 3.91 -6.46 -1.98
CA VAL A 200 2.68 -5.64 -1.91
C VAL A 200 2.40 -4.94 -3.25
N VAL A 201 3.45 -4.42 -3.92
CA VAL A 201 3.36 -3.72 -5.20
C VAL A 201 3.15 -4.68 -6.37
N PHE A 202 3.82 -5.84 -6.38
CA PHE A 202 3.78 -6.79 -7.49
C PHE A 202 2.54 -7.66 -7.50
N VAL A 203 1.85 -7.88 -6.37
CA VAL A 203 0.59 -8.64 -6.38
C VAL A 203 -0.48 -8.02 -7.29
N PRO A 204 -0.81 -6.72 -7.23
CA PRO A 204 -1.77 -6.13 -8.18
C PRO A 204 -1.25 -6.13 -9.63
N ILE A 205 0.06 -6.02 -9.84
CA ILE A 205 0.67 -6.09 -11.19
C ILE A 205 0.59 -7.50 -11.77
N SER A 206 0.67 -8.53 -10.92
CA SER A 206 0.58 -9.95 -11.30
C SER A 206 -0.78 -10.35 -11.87
N PHE A 207 -1.78 -9.47 -11.81
CA PHE A 207 -3.04 -9.63 -12.54
C PHE A 207 -2.91 -9.33 -14.05
N TRP A 208 -1.86 -8.62 -14.49
CA TRP A 208 -1.63 -8.30 -15.90
C TRP A 208 -1.40 -9.53 -16.80
N PRO A 209 -0.52 -10.51 -16.45
CA PRO A 209 -0.41 -11.74 -17.24
C PRO A 209 -1.71 -12.56 -17.25
N LEU A 210 -2.56 -12.35 -16.24
CA LEU A 210 -3.90 -12.95 -16.17
C LEU A 210 -4.94 -12.19 -17.00
N THR A 211 -4.56 -11.27 -17.89
CA THR A 211 -5.48 -10.49 -18.74
C THR A 211 -6.40 -11.36 -19.59
N THR A 212 -5.96 -12.53 -20.07
CA THR A 212 -6.85 -13.44 -20.80
C THR A 212 -7.94 -13.98 -19.87
N THR A 213 -7.58 -14.45 -18.68
CA THR A 213 -8.53 -14.92 -17.66
C THR A 213 -9.40 -13.81 -17.09
N LEU A 214 -8.87 -12.60 -16.91
CA LEU A 214 -9.60 -11.43 -16.44
C LEU A 214 -10.49 -10.84 -17.54
N GLY A 215 -10.11 -10.99 -18.80
CA GLY A 215 -10.88 -10.62 -19.98
C GLY A 215 -12.07 -11.55 -20.14
N ILE A 216 -11.88 -12.86 -19.96
CA ILE A 216 -12.98 -13.84 -19.85
C ILE A 216 -13.87 -13.50 -18.65
N ALA A 217 -13.25 -13.17 -17.51
CA ALA A 217 -13.98 -12.73 -16.33
C ALA A 217 -14.46 -11.28 -16.41
N LYS A 218 -14.21 -10.56 -17.51
CA LYS A 218 -14.56 -9.16 -17.77
C LYS A 218 -14.34 -8.20 -16.56
N VAL A 219 -13.25 -8.36 -15.79
CA VAL A 219 -12.92 -7.49 -14.65
C VAL A 219 -12.08 -6.30 -15.10
N ARG A 220 -12.53 -5.08 -14.80
CA ARG A 220 -11.83 -3.85 -15.16
C ARG A 220 -10.63 -3.60 -14.25
N ALA A 221 -9.52 -3.10 -14.82
CA ALA A 221 -8.33 -2.70 -14.08
C ALA A 221 -8.61 -1.69 -12.94
N ALA A 222 -9.64 -0.85 -13.11
CA ALA A 222 -10.13 0.07 -12.08
C ALA A 222 -10.44 -0.64 -10.74
N HIS A 223 -11.06 -1.82 -10.77
CA HIS A 223 -11.39 -2.57 -9.55
C HIS A 223 -10.14 -3.15 -8.88
N LEU A 224 -9.14 -3.56 -9.67
CA LEU A 224 -7.84 -4.02 -9.16
C LEU A 224 -7.08 -2.89 -8.47
N VAL A 225 -6.96 -1.74 -9.13
CA VAL A 225 -6.31 -0.55 -8.56
C VAL A 225 -7.02 -0.13 -7.28
N ARG A 226 -8.36 -0.15 -7.26
CA ARG A 226 -9.15 0.14 -6.07
C ARG A 226 -8.83 -0.81 -4.90
N ALA A 227 -8.83 -2.12 -5.15
CA ALA A 227 -8.52 -3.13 -4.14
C ALA A 227 -7.07 -2.97 -3.63
N ALA A 228 -6.13 -2.61 -4.50
CA ALA A 228 -4.76 -2.29 -4.12
C ALA A 228 -4.68 -1.04 -3.23
N CYS A 229 -5.40 0.05 -3.55
CA CYS A 229 -5.39 1.24 -2.69
C CYS A 229 -5.86 0.95 -1.26
N PHE A 230 -6.85 0.07 -1.07
CA PHE A 230 -7.40 -0.26 0.25
C PHE A 230 -6.54 -1.22 1.08
N ILE A 231 -5.53 -1.90 0.50
CA ILE A 231 -4.60 -2.72 1.28
C ILE A 231 -3.54 -1.88 2.00
N THR A 232 -3.21 -0.72 1.42
CA THR A 232 -2.14 0.19 1.87
C THR A 232 -2.23 0.56 3.35
N PRO A 233 -3.40 0.91 3.92
CA PRO A 233 -3.50 1.21 5.35
C PRO A 233 -3.10 0.03 6.25
N ILE A 234 -3.45 -1.20 5.84
CA ILE A 234 -3.16 -2.40 6.63
C ILE A 234 -1.68 -2.72 6.58
N VAL A 235 -1.09 -2.70 5.37
CA VAL A 235 0.35 -2.88 5.18
C VAL A 235 1.11 -1.81 5.96
N GLY A 236 0.72 -0.54 5.81
CA GLY A 236 1.33 0.57 6.53
C GLY A 236 1.26 0.42 8.05
N LEU A 237 0.12 -0.04 8.59
CA LEU A 237 -0.02 -0.33 10.02
C LEU A 237 0.91 -1.48 10.47
N PHE A 238 0.99 -2.57 9.71
CA PHE A 238 1.87 -3.70 10.01
C PHE A 238 3.34 -3.24 10.06
N MET A 239 3.74 -2.41 9.11
CA MET A 239 5.09 -1.87 9.05
C MET A 239 5.37 -0.90 10.20
N TRP A 240 4.42 -0.03 10.51
CA TRP A 240 4.52 0.87 11.65
C TRP A 240 4.64 0.10 12.98
N LEU A 241 3.86 -0.97 13.16
CA LEU A 241 3.97 -1.85 14.33
C LEU A 241 5.34 -2.52 14.40
N HIS A 242 5.89 -2.99 13.29
CA HIS A 242 7.23 -3.57 13.27
C HIS A 242 8.29 -2.56 13.73
N LEU A 243 8.25 -1.33 13.21
CA LEU A 243 9.18 -0.26 13.61
C LEU A 243 9.07 0.06 15.10
N ILE A 244 7.85 0.12 15.64
CA ILE A 244 7.63 0.35 17.07
C ILE A 244 8.13 -0.81 17.91
N ILE A 245 7.84 -2.04 17.53
CA ILE A 245 8.30 -3.21 18.28
C ILE A 245 9.83 -3.28 18.23
N GLY A 246 10.46 -2.94 17.10
CA GLY A 246 11.92 -2.94 16.95
C GLY A 246 12.59 -1.86 17.78
N SER A 247 12.04 -0.65 17.77
CA SER A 247 12.52 0.47 18.60
C SER A 247 12.30 0.22 20.10
N TRP A 248 11.19 -0.39 20.47
CA TRP A 248 10.91 -0.78 21.85
C TRP A 248 11.83 -1.91 22.32
N ALA A 249 12.03 -2.93 21.49
CA ALA A 249 13.01 -3.98 21.74
C ALA A 249 14.40 -3.38 21.91
N PHE A 250 14.76 -2.39 21.07
CA PHE A 250 16.00 -1.59 21.15
C PHE A 250 16.15 -0.86 22.50
N GLU A 251 15.07 -0.32 23.05
CA GLU A 251 15.11 0.39 24.32
C GLU A 251 15.22 -0.53 25.52
N VAL A 252 14.35 -1.54 25.60
CA VAL A 252 14.25 -2.41 26.76
C VAL A 252 15.55 -3.18 26.96
N GLY A 253 16.15 -3.66 25.87
CA GLY A 253 17.35 -4.46 26.00
C GLY A 253 18.65 -3.67 26.15
N GLY A 254 18.67 -2.39 25.76
CA GLY A 254 19.79 -1.50 26.10
C GLY A 254 19.87 -1.19 27.60
N ARG A 255 18.75 -1.22 28.31
CA ARG A 255 18.70 -0.96 29.77
C ARG A 255 18.97 -2.21 30.58
N GLY A 256 20.24 -2.61 30.64
CA GLY A 256 20.73 -3.57 31.65
C GLY A 256 21.07 -4.97 31.14
N MET A 257 20.94 -5.28 29.85
CA MET A 257 21.53 -6.49 29.31
C MET A 257 23.05 -6.33 29.12
N ARG A 258 23.78 -7.44 29.29
CA ARG A 258 25.20 -7.49 28.94
C ARG A 258 25.36 -7.15 27.44
N PRO A 259 26.34 -6.33 27.05
CA PRO A 259 26.50 -5.88 25.65
C PRO A 259 26.52 -7.02 24.60
N GLY A 260 27.07 -8.19 24.95
CA GLY A 260 27.07 -9.37 24.08
C GLY A 260 25.69 -10.00 23.90
N LEU A 261 24.92 -10.15 24.98
CA LEU A 261 23.53 -10.65 24.90
C LEU A 261 22.67 -9.68 24.10
N TRP A 262 22.88 -8.38 24.31
CA TRP A 262 22.18 -7.33 23.59
C TRP A 262 22.38 -7.42 22.07
N ARG A 263 23.64 -7.52 21.63
CA ARG A 263 23.98 -7.68 20.22
C ARG A 263 23.31 -8.90 19.60
N ASN A 264 23.19 -10.00 20.35
CA ASN A 264 22.54 -11.22 19.86
C ASN A 264 21.01 -11.08 19.77
N VAL A 265 20.35 -10.43 20.74
CA VAL A 265 18.91 -10.15 20.69
C VAL A 265 18.59 -9.22 19.53
N PHE A 266 19.38 -8.16 19.36
CA PHE A 266 19.25 -7.24 18.24
C PHE A 266 19.44 -7.95 16.89
N ARG A 267 20.49 -8.78 16.78
CA ARG A 267 20.73 -9.60 15.58
C ARG A 267 19.55 -10.55 15.30
N PHE A 268 19.04 -11.21 16.32
CA PHE A 268 17.91 -12.13 16.20
C PHE A 268 16.62 -11.42 15.73
N TYR A 269 16.35 -10.21 16.25
CA TYR A 269 15.16 -9.44 15.90
C TYR A 269 15.22 -8.86 14.49
N TRP A 270 16.32 -8.18 14.15
CA TRP A 270 16.43 -7.42 12.90
C TRP A 270 16.90 -8.27 11.71
N TYR A 271 17.81 -9.22 11.95
CA TYR A 271 18.43 -10.04 10.91
C TYR A 271 18.07 -11.53 10.99
N GLY A 272 17.53 -11.97 12.13
CA GLY A 272 17.25 -13.37 12.40
C GLY A 272 15.83 -13.79 12.05
N SER A 273 15.39 -14.85 12.70
CA SER A 273 14.10 -15.51 12.43
C SER A 273 12.89 -14.59 12.56
N PHE A 274 12.98 -13.52 13.37
CA PHE A 274 11.85 -12.64 13.62
C PHE A 274 11.45 -11.82 12.38
N SER A 275 12.41 -11.36 11.58
CA SER A 275 12.12 -10.62 10.35
C SER A 275 11.48 -11.51 9.27
N TRP A 276 11.86 -12.79 9.21
CA TRP A 276 11.20 -13.80 8.38
C TRP A 276 9.78 -14.11 8.85
N LEU A 277 9.54 -14.16 10.16
CA LEU A 277 8.17 -14.28 10.70
C LEU A 277 7.30 -13.10 10.27
N TRP A 278 7.85 -11.88 10.18
CA TRP A 278 7.14 -10.73 9.62
C TRP A 278 6.80 -10.90 8.15
N LEU A 279 7.73 -11.42 7.33
CA LEU A 279 7.43 -11.69 5.93
C LEU A 279 6.30 -12.72 5.77
N VAL A 280 6.29 -13.77 6.60
CA VAL A 280 5.20 -14.76 6.66
C VAL A 280 3.89 -14.09 7.09
N ALA A 281 3.92 -13.21 8.10
CA ALA A 281 2.73 -12.49 8.57
C ALA A 281 2.17 -11.56 7.48
N ILE A 282 3.02 -10.85 6.74
CA ILE A 282 2.64 -10.04 5.58
C ILE A 282 2.04 -10.94 4.50
N GLY A 283 2.66 -12.08 4.18
CA GLY A 283 2.13 -13.04 3.23
C GLY A 283 0.74 -13.56 3.60
N ALA A 284 0.52 -13.90 4.87
CA ALA A 284 -0.78 -14.34 5.38
C ALA A 284 -1.83 -13.21 5.29
N MET A 285 -1.45 -11.98 5.62
CA MET A 285 -2.31 -10.80 5.50
C MET A 285 -2.66 -10.51 4.03
N LEU A 286 -1.68 -10.54 3.12
CA LEU A 286 -1.89 -10.39 1.68
C LEU A 286 -2.82 -11.49 1.15
N SER A 287 -2.61 -12.74 1.58
CA SER A 287 -3.45 -13.88 1.23
C SER A 287 -4.90 -13.66 1.65
N TRP A 288 -5.10 -13.23 2.89
CA TRP A 288 -6.43 -12.96 3.40
C TRP A 288 -7.12 -11.79 2.68
N TRP A 289 -6.40 -10.68 2.46
CA TRP A 289 -6.92 -9.51 1.74
C TRP A 289 -7.32 -9.84 0.31
N TRP A 290 -6.42 -10.46 -0.45
CA TRP A 290 -6.63 -10.73 -1.86
C TRP A 290 -7.64 -11.85 -2.08
N TRP A 291 -7.72 -12.85 -1.20
CA TRP A 291 -8.84 -13.81 -1.21
C TRP A 291 -10.15 -13.03 -1.11
N ARG A 292 -10.31 -12.21 -0.07
CA ARG A 292 -11.56 -11.46 0.17
C ARG A 292 -11.90 -10.53 -0.99
N SER A 293 -10.92 -9.83 -1.53
CA SER A 293 -11.11 -8.95 -2.70
C SER A 293 -11.53 -9.74 -3.95
N VAL A 294 -10.92 -10.89 -4.21
CA VAL A 294 -11.24 -11.71 -5.39
C VAL A 294 -12.61 -12.39 -5.24
N ARG A 295 -12.92 -12.94 -4.05
CA ARG A 295 -14.15 -13.68 -3.75
C ARG A 295 -15.34 -12.75 -3.58
N ASP A 296 -15.26 -11.84 -2.62
CA ASP A 296 -16.43 -11.09 -2.13
C ASP A 296 -16.63 -9.82 -2.96
N TYR A 297 -15.54 -9.15 -3.38
CA TYR A 297 -15.63 -7.93 -4.18
C TYR A 297 -15.70 -8.20 -5.69
N MET A 298 -14.75 -8.94 -6.28
CA MET A 298 -14.70 -9.18 -7.74
C MET A 298 -15.59 -10.34 -8.20
N LYS A 299 -16.06 -11.18 -7.28
CA LYS A 299 -16.92 -12.36 -7.55
C LYS A 299 -16.33 -13.30 -8.61
N LEU A 300 -15.02 -13.56 -8.54
CA LEU A 300 -14.35 -14.46 -9.49
C LEU A 300 -14.63 -15.94 -9.16
N PRO A 301 -14.93 -16.78 -10.17
CA PRO A 301 -14.94 -18.23 -9.98
C PRO A 301 -13.52 -18.69 -9.64
N HIS A 302 -13.37 -19.64 -8.70
CA HIS A 302 -12.06 -20.11 -8.21
C HIS A 302 -11.19 -19.06 -7.53
N ALA A 303 -11.80 -18.21 -6.69
CA ALA A 303 -11.10 -17.13 -5.99
C ALA A 303 -9.79 -17.55 -5.32
N ALA A 304 -9.76 -18.70 -4.64
CA ALA A 304 -8.56 -19.20 -3.97
C ALA A 304 -7.40 -19.47 -4.96
N GLY A 305 -7.68 -20.10 -6.10
CA GLY A 305 -6.66 -20.39 -7.12
C GLY A 305 -6.07 -19.12 -7.73
N VAL A 306 -6.93 -18.14 -8.06
CA VAL A 306 -6.50 -16.83 -8.56
C VAL A 306 -5.63 -16.12 -7.52
N THR A 307 -6.06 -16.10 -6.26
CA THR A 307 -5.30 -15.48 -5.16
C THR A 307 -3.93 -16.13 -4.97
N ILE A 308 -3.85 -17.47 -4.94
CA ILE A 308 -2.56 -18.17 -4.81
C ILE A 308 -1.65 -17.82 -5.98
N ALA A 309 -2.16 -17.87 -7.21
CA ALA A 309 -1.37 -17.57 -8.41
C ALA A 309 -0.77 -16.15 -8.36
N VAL A 310 -1.57 -15.13 -8.06
CA VAL A 310 -1.06 -13.73 -8.02
C VAL A 310 -0.11 -13.48 -6.86
N LEU A 311 -0.28 -14.18 -5.72
CA LEU A 311 0.64 -14.05 -4.59
C LEU A 311 1.99 -14.71 -4.89
N VAL A 312 1.98 -15.90 -5.49
CA VAL A 312 3.20 -16.60 -5.89
C VAL A 312 3.94 -15.81 -6.96
N MET A 313 3.26 -15.35 -8.01
CA MET A 313 3.87 -14.51 -9.04
C MET A 313 4.43 -13.22 -8.46
N GLY A 314 3.68 -12.54 -7.57
CA GLY A 314 4.14 -11.32 -6.92
C GLY A 314 5.36 -11.56 -6.01
N LEU A 315 5.42 -12.69 -5.31
CA LEU A 315 6.54 -13.06 -4.45
C LEU A 315 7.79 -13.38 -5.28
N LEU A 316 7.64 -14.15 -6.36
CA LEU A 316 8.74 -14.48 -7.26
C LEU A 316 9.30 -13.22 -7.92
N ALA A 317 8.44 -12.31 -8.38
CA ALA A 317 8.87 -11.01 -8.92
C ALA A 317 9.63 -10.18 -7.87
N ALA A 318 9.14 -10.14 -6.63
CA ALA A 318 9.80 -9.46 -5.53
C ALA A 318 11.20 -10.04 -5.25
N LEU A 319 11.31 -11.37 -5.16
CA LEU A 319 12.58 -12.07 -4.93
C LEU A 319 13.59 -11.80 -6.05
N VAL A 320 13.15 -11.88 -7.31
CA VAL A 320 14.00 -11.61 -8.47
C VAL A 320 14.49 -10.16 -8.45
N CYS A 321 13.60 -9.19 -8.24
CA CYS A 321 13.99 -7.78 -8.15
C CYS A 321 14.96 -7.50 -7.00
N THR A 322 14.75 -8.09 -5.82
CA THR A 322 15.70 -7.95 -4.71
C THR A 322 17.07 -8.54 -5.06
N ALA A 323 17.12 -9.74 -5.65
CA ALA A 323 18.39 -10.37 -6.05
C ALA A 323 19.17 -9.55 -7.09
N PHE A 324 18.47 -8.88 -8.02
CA PHE A 324 19.11 -7.98 -8.99
C PHE A 324 19.63 -6.69 -8.35
N LEU A 325 18.87 -6.11 -7.40
CA LEU A 325 19.30 -4.92 -6.67
C LEU A 325 20.58 -5.18 -5.87
N ASP A 326 20.71 -6.36 -5.27
CA ASP A 326 21.90 -6.74 -4.50
C ASP A 326 23.12 -6.94 -5.42
N HIS A 327 22.94 -7.52 -6.61
CA HIS A 327 24.04 -7.79 -7.54
C HIS A 327 24.67 -6.51 -8.11
N GLU A 328 23.87 -5.53 -8.50
CA GLU A 328 24.41 -4.25 -9.01
C GLU A 328 25.19 -3.49 -7.92
N LEU A 329 24.77 -3.63 -6.66
CA LEU A 329 25.47 -3.06 -5.51
C LEU A 329 26.86 -3.68 -5.33
N ILE A 330 26.96 -5.01 -5.46
CA ILE A 330 28.23 -5.74 -5.38
C ILE A 330 29.17 -5.31 -6.51
N ASP A 331 28.67 -5.23 -7.74
CA ASP A 331 29.49 -4.87 -8.91
C ASP A 331 29.94 -3.39 -8.87
N ALA A 332 29.08 -2.48 -8.41
CA ALA A 332 29.41 -1.08 -8.21
C ALA A 332 30.49 -0.90 -7.13
N ALA A 333 30.37 -1.59 -6.01
CA ALA A 333 31.36 -1.58 -4.93
C ALA A 333 32.72 -2.15 -5.40
N ALA A 334 32.72 -3.27 -6.13
CA ALA A 334 33.92 -3.88 -6.69
C ALA A 334 34.63 -2.94 -7.69
N THR A 335 33.86 -2.17 -8.46
CA THR A 335 34.40 -1.19 -9.42
C THR A 335 35.01 0.02 -8.70
N LEU A 336 34.40 0.49 -7.61
CA LEU A 336 34.92 1.57 -6.77
C LEU A 336 36.25 1.18 -6.10
N VAL A 337 36.32 -0.03 -5.52
CA VAL A 337 37.55 -0.55 -4.89
C VAL A 337 38.71 -0.63 -5.88
N ARG A 338 38.46 -1.10 -7.12
CA ARG A 338 39.49 -1.09 -8.19
C ARG A 338 39.94 0.32 -8.57
N ARG A 339 39.02 1.29 -8.58
CA ARG A 339 39.29 2.66 -9.02
C ARG A 339 40.12 3.47 -8.02
N PHE A 340 40.03 3.13 -6.73
CA PHE A 340 40.77 3.80 -5.65
C PHE A 340 42.02 3.06 -5.18
N GLY A 341 42.41 1.95 -5.84
CA GLY A 341 43.66 1.24 -5.52
C GLY A 341 43.71 0.66 -4.11
N LEU A 342 42.56 0.30 -3.54
CA LEU A 342 42.45 -0.26 -2.18
C LEU A 342 42.75 -1.78 -2.13
N ILE A 343 43.30 -2.35 -3.21
CA ILE A 343 43.81 -3.72 -3.29
C ILE A 343 45.11 -3.70 -4.09
#